data_AF-A0A0G1GJC7-F1
#
_entry.id   AF-A0A0G1GJC7-F1
#
_cell.length_a   1.000
_cell.length_b   1.000
_cell.length_c   1.000
_cell.angle_alpha   90.00
_cell.angle_beta   90.00
_cell.angle_gamma   90.00
#
_symmetry.space_group_name_H-M   'P 1'
#
loop_
_entity.id
_entity.type
_entity.pdbx_description
1 polymer ?
#
loop_
_entity_poly.entity_id
_entity_poly.type
_entity_poly.pdbx_seq_one_letter_code
_entity_poly.pdbx_strand_id
1 'polypeptide(L)'
;MAHREIVADNSANGNLQEVHTAQPLKETNWEVDFGIISQMEITLIKLGGSLITDKGRPYTARPWTIRRLAKEIKRAIKGNSKLRLIIGNGGGSFPHVSATKYGTANGYSGDEGKLGFCQVQNDAATINRLCVKIFLEEGIGTISVTPNNIFLTSNAKIANFYIKNIEALLINGIIPFVYGDTLIDTVRGSCIYSCDQIMETLS
;
A
#
# COMPACT_ATOMS: atom_id res chain seq x y z
N MET A 1 -24.91 10.76 -10.47
CA MET A 1 -25.68 9.51 -10.30
C MET A 1 -26.22 9.49 -8.89
N ALA A 2 -27.47 9.07 -8.67
CA ALA A 2 -27.98 8.86 -7.32
C ALA A 2 -27.20 7.71 -6.68
N HIS A 3 -26.41 8.00 -5.64
CA HIS A 3 -25.71 6.98 -4.88
C HIS A 3 -26.71 6.31 -3.93
N ARG A 4 -26.93 5.01 -4.10
CA ARG A 4 -27.61 4.17 -3.09
C ARG A 4 -26.54 3.68 -2.13
N GLU A 5 -26.62 4.09 -0.87
CA GLU A 5 -25.70 3.68 0.19
C GLU A 5 -26.40 2.65 1.07
N ILE A 6 -25.83 1.46 1.18
CA ILE A 6 -26.38 0.33 1.93
C ILE A 6 -25.47 0.10 3.14
N VAL A 7 -25.97 0.37 4.35
CA VAL A 7 -25.22 0.22 5.61
C VAL A 7 -25.70 -1.02 6.36
N ALA A 8 -24.78 -1.87 6.79
CA ALA A 8 -25.07 -2.97 7.71
C ALA A 8 -25.13 -2.43 9.15
N ASP A 9 -26.29 -2.50 9.79
CA ASP A 9 -26.50 -2.16 11.20
C ASP A 9 -26.93 -3.40 12.00
N ASN A 10 -26.41 -3.53 13.23
CA ASN A 10 -26.70 -4.61 14.18
C ASN A 10 -28.04 -4.40 14.93
N SER A 11 -29.02 -3.73 14.33
CA SER A 11 -30.36 -3.66 14.90
C SER A 11 -31.03 -5.04 14.84
N ALA A 12 -31.77 -5.40 15.90
CA ALA A 12 -32.32 -6.75 16.12
C ALA A 12 -33.29 -7.27 15.02
N ASN A 13 -33.59 -6.47 14.00
CA ASN A 13 -34.48 -6.81 12.88
C ASN A 13 -33.81 -6.80 11.50
N GLY A 14 -32.48 -6.63 11.39
CA GLY A 14 -31.73 -6.91 10.15
C GLY A 14 -32.14 -6.17 8.88
N ASN A 15 -32.92 -5.08 8.97
CA ASN A 15 -33.36 -4.33 7.80
C ASN A 15 -32.39 -3.18 7.49
N LEU A 16 -32.02 -3.07 6.21
CA LEU A 16 -31.28 -1.94 5.64
C LEU A 16 -32.14 -0.68 5.72
N GLN A 17 -31.62 0.40 6.31
CA GLN A 17 -32.28 1.71 6.32
C GLN A 17 -31.58 2.67 5.35
N GLU A 18 -32.36 3.50 4.65
CA GLU A 18 -31.84 4.61 3.85
C GLU A 18 -31.44 5.77 4.77
N VAL A 19 -30.24 6.34 4.56
CA VAL A 19 -29.74 7.50 5.31
C VAL A 19 -29.32 8.60 4.33
N HIS A 20 -29.46 9.86 4.76
CA HIS A 20 -29.31 11.05 3.93
C HIS A 20 -27.88 11.34 3.44
N THR A 21 -27.82 11.99 2.27
CA THR A 21 -26.65 12.45 1.51
C THR A 21 -25.59 13.19 2.33
N ALA A 22 -24.32 12.81 2.14
CA ALA A 22 -23.16 13.48 2.69
C ALA A 22 -23.11 14.97 2.30
N GLN A 23 -22.84 15.84 3.28
CA GLN A 23 -22.57 17.26 3.02
C GLN A 23 -21.24 17.44 2.27
N PRO A 24 -21.10 18.47 1.42
CA PRO A 24 -19.82 18.79 0.80
C PRO A 24 -18.73 18.97 1.85
N LEU A 25 -17.54 18.45 1.56
CA LEU A 25 -16.36 18.70 2.38
C LEU A 25 -16.15 20.21 2.51
N LYS A 26 -16.13 20.73 3.73
CA LYS A 26 -15.71 22.11 3.99
C LYS A 26 -14.21 22.19 3.67
N GLU A 27 -13.81 23.20 2.90
CA GLU A 27 -12.40 23.51 2.70
C GLU A 27 -11.75 23.76 4.06
N THR A 28 -10.79 22.91 4.41
CA THR A 28 -9.94 23.09 5.59
C THR A 28 -8.72 23.92 5.18
N ASN A 29 -8.36 24.93 5.97
CA ASN A 29 -7.14 25.75 5.81
C ASN A 29 -5.87 24.95 6.12
N TRP A 30 -5.63 23.85 5.41
CA TRP A 30 -4.43 23.04 5.55
C TRP A 30 -3.42 23.52 4.49
N GLU A 31 -2.59 24.49 4.85
CA GLU A 31 -1.48 24.95 4.00
C GLU A 31 -0.30 24.00 4.15
N VAL A 32 -0.16 23.07 3.20
CA VAL A 32 1.05 22.26 3.05
C VAL A 32 1.92 22.92 1.99
N ASP A 33 3.09 23.43 2.40
CA ASP A 33 4.11 23.86 1.44
C ASP A 33 4.79 22.62 0.83
N PHE A 34 4.31 22.21 -0.34
CA PHE A 34 4.90 21.11 -1.08
C PHE A 34 6.28 21.44 -1.68
N GLY A 35 6.67 22.73 -1.74
CA GLY A 35 7.96 23.16 -2.25
C GLY A 35 9.13 22.61 -1.42
N ILE A 36 8.91 22.33 -0.13
CA ILE A 36 9.97 21.87 0.77
C ILE A 36 10.43 20.44 0.45
N ILE A 37 9.60 19.62 -0.19
CA ILE A 37 9.94 18.23 -0.54
C ILE A 37 11.18 18.18 -1.44
N SER A 38 11.31 19.13 -2.37
CA SER A 38 12.45 19.23 -3.30
C SER A 38 13.81 19.43 -2.60
N GLN A 39 13.79 19.83 -1.32
CA GLN A 39 14.96 20.09 -0.50
C GLN A 39 15.19 18.99 0.56
N MET A 40 14.30 17.98 0.64
CA MET A 40 14.44 16.87 1.58
C MET A 40 15.31 15.75 0.99
N GLU A 41 16.25 15.25 1.77
CA GLU A 41 16.92 13.99 1.47
C GLU A 41 16.06 12.81 1.96
N ILE A 42 15.48 12.06 1.02
CA ILE A 42 14.60 10.93 1.31
C ILE A 42 15.37 9.62 1.11
N THR A 43 15.38 8.77 2.12
CA THR A 43 15.96 7.42 2.04
C THR A 43 14.86 6.39 1.80
N LEU A 44 15.01 5.59 0.75
CA LEU A 44 14.13 4.48 0.44
C LEU A 44 14.67 3.19 1.08
N ILE A 45 13.84 2.49 1.87
CA ILE A 45 14.20 1.21 2.49
C ILE A 45 13.24 0.12 2.04
N LYS A 46 13.78 -0.95 1.44
CA LYS A 46 12.99 -2.13 1.08
C LYS A 46 13.26 -3.31 2.00
N LEU A 47 12.19 -3.89 2.54
CA LEU A 47 12.19 -5.20 3.20
C LEU A 47 11.92 -6.30 2.15
N GLY A 48 12.94 -7.08 1.80
CA GLY A 48 12.82 -8.15 0.81
C GLY A 48 11.79 -9.22 1.21
N GLY A 49 10.96 -9.67 0.26
CA GLY A 49 9.91 -10.67 0.52
C GLY A 49 10.47 -11.99 1.11
N SER A 50 11.62 -12.46 0.63
CA SER A 50 12.32 -13.65 1.18
C SER A 50 12.85 -13.45 2.60
N LEU A 51 13.09 -12.21 3.00
CA LEU A 51 13.57 -11.89 4.35
C LEU A 51 12.42 -11.94 5.34
N ILE A 52 11.25 -11.41 4.95
CA ILE A 52 10.08 -11.25 5.83
C ILE A 52 9.03 -12.37 5.71
N THR A 53 9.20 -13.31 4.78
CA THR A 53 8.30 -14.46 4.59
C THR A 53 9.08 -15.76 4.38
N ASP A 54 8.42 -16.90 4.56
CA ASP A 54 8.94 -18.21 4.19
C ASP A 54 8.49 -18.60 2.77
N LYS A 55 9.42 -18.57 1.81
CA LYS A 55 9.15 -18.96 0.41
C LYS A 55 8.64 -20.41 0.26
N GLY A 56 8.98 -21.30 1.19
CA GLY A 56 8.55 -22.71 1.14
C GLY A 56 7.14 -22.94 1.68
N ARG A 57 6.52 -21.93 2.32
CA ARG A 57 5.21 -22.05 2.97
C ARG A 57 4.31 -20.87 2.56
N PRO A 58 3.27 -21.11 1.74
CA PRO A 58 2.26 -20.10 1.40
C PRO A 58 1.81 -19.28 2.61
N TYR A 59 1.64 -17.97 2.43
CA TYR A 59 1.09 -17.05 3.44
C TYR A 59 1.80 -17.05 4.80
N THR A 60 3.08 -17.44 4.84
CA THR A 60 3.84 -17.54 6.09
C THR A 60 4.79 -16.35 6.26
N ALA A 61 4.43 -15.41 7.12
CA ALA A 61 5.30 -14.30 7.50
C ALA A 61 6.38 -14.73 8.52
N ARG A 62 7.39 -13.90 8.70
CA ARG A 62 8.44 -14.01 9.73
C ARG A 62 8.36 -12.82 10.70
N PRO A 63 7.38 -12.79 11.63
CA PRO A 63 7.14 -11.63 12.50
C PRO A 63 8.36 -11.21 13.32
N TRP A 64 9.15 -12.18 13.79
CA TRP A 64 10.39 -11.91 14.53
C TRP A 64 11.43 -11.16 13.70
N THR A 65 11.57 -11.52 12.42
CA THR A 65 12.45 -10.81 11.49
C THR A 65 11.95 -9.40 11.23
N ILE A 66 10.65 -9.24 10.96
CA ILE A 66 10.03 -7.92 10.73
C ILE A 66 10.24 -7.01 11.95
N ARG A 67 10.01 -7.54 13.16
CA ARG A 67 10.17 -6.80 14.42
C ARG A 67 11.63 -6.40 14.67
N ARG A 68 12.58 -7.29 14.38
CA ARG A 68 14.02 -6.97 14.46
C ARG A 68 14.38 -5.81 13.53
N LEU A 69 13.91 -5.85 12.27
CA LEU A 69 14.14 -4.80 11.28
C LEU A 69 13.50 -3.46 11.73
N ALA A 70 12.28 -3.49 12.26
CA ALA A 70 11.65 -2.31 12.84
C ALA A 70 12.51 -1.69 13.96
N LYS A 71 13.04 -2.50 14.89
CA LYS A 71 13.94 -2.02 15.96
C LYS A 71 15.26 -1.44 15.43
N GLU A 72 15.81 -1.99 14.35
CA GLU A 72 16.99 -1.44 13.67
C GLU A 72 16.68 -0.06 13.07
N ILE A 73 15.56 0.06 12.34
CA ILE A 73 15.12 1.32 11.74
C ILE A 73 14.81 2.37 12.82
N LYS A 74 14.15 1.99 13.92
CA LYS A 74 13.89 2.88 15.05
C LYS A 74 15.17 3.47 15.65
N ARG A 75 16.23 2.67 15.76
CA ARG A 75 17.54 3.14 16.23
C ARG A 75 18.16 4.15 15.26
N ALA A 76 18.05 3.92 13.95
CA ALA A 76 18.52 4.85 12.93
C ALA A 76 17.76 6.19 12.99
N ILE A 77 16.43 6.15 13.09
CA ILE A 77 15.59 7.36 13.25
C ILE A 77 15.97 8.14 14.51
N LYS A 78 16.18 7.46 15.65
CA LYS A 78 16.61 8.11 16.89
C LYS A 78 17.99 8.78 16.76
N GLY A 79 18.88 8.22 15.95
CA GLY A 79 20.22 8.76 15.69
C GLY A 79 20.23 9.95 14.71
N ASN A 80 19.18 10.15 13.92
CA ASN A 80 19.09 11.24 12.95
C ASN A 80 17.64 11.73 12.80
N SER A 81 17.30 12.82 13.49
CA SER A 81 15.94 13.42 13.45
C SER A 81 15.58 14.06 12.11
N LYS A 82 16.56 14.30 11.24
CA LYS A 82 16.34 14.79 9.87
C LYS A 82 16.08 13.66 8.87
N LEU A 83 16.29 12.40 9.27
CA LEU A 83 16.04 11.24 8.40
C LEU A 83 14.58 11.23 7.95
N ARG A 84 14.35 11.17 6.64
CA ARG A 84 13.04 10.98 6.02
C ARG A 84 13.05 9.66 5.29
N LEU A 85 12.06 8.82 5.58
CA LEU A 85 12.02 7.45 5.08
C LEU A 85 10.76 7.23 4.27
N ILE A 86 10.89 6.52 3.16
CA ILE A 86 9.82 5.70 2.60
C ILE A 86 10.25 4.26 2.76
N ILE A 87 9.40 3.45 3.37
CA ILE A 87 9.67 2.03 3.59
C ILE A 87 8.77 1.24 2.64
N GLY A 88 9.22 0.07 2.18
CA GLY A 88 8.32 -0.83 1.51
C GLY A 88 8.70 -2.28 1.64
N ASN A 89 7.78 -3.17 1.30
CA ASN A 89 8.00 -4.61 1.40
C ASN A 89 7.71 -5.35 0.10
N GLY A 90 8.52 -6.38 -0.16
CA GLY A 90 8.17 -7.39 -1.16
C GLY A 90 6.97 -8.23 -0.74
N GLY A 91 6.27 -8.81 -1.71
CA GLY A 91 5.10 -9.66 -1.46
C GLY A 91 5.44 -11.01 -0.81
N GLY A 92 6.59 -11.60 -1.14
CA GLY A 92 7.00 -12.89 -0.56
C GLY A 92 6.00 -14.00 -0.87
N SER A 93 5.83 -14.95 0.06
CA SER A 93 4.95 -16.13 -0.10
C SER A 93 3.43 -15.83 -0.15
N PHE A 94 3.02 -14.57 -0.24
CA PHE A 94 1.61 -14.14 -0.22
C PHE A 94 1.06 -14.01 -1.65
N PRO A 95 1.32 -12.92 -2.41
CA PRO A 95 0.68 -12.71 -3.70
C PRO A 95 1.13 -13.69 -4.79
N HIS A 96 2.26 -14.38 -4.62
CA HIS A 96 2.68 -15.40 -5.59
C HIS A 96 1.67 -16.56 -5.71
N VAL A 97 0.99 -16.90 -4.62
CA VAL A 97 0.06 -18.04 -4.60
C VAL A 97 -1.15 -17.75 -5.47
N SER A 98 -1.79 -16.60 -5.24
CA SER A 98 -2.93 -16.14 -6.03
C SER A 98 -2.53 -15.74 -7.45
N ALA A 99 -1.37 -15.11 -7.65
CA ALA A 99 -0.93 -14.71 -8.99
C ALA A 99 -0.69 -15.92 -9.89
N THR A 100 -0.11 -16.99 -9.35
CA THR A 100 0.04 -18.26 -10.09
C THR A 100 -1.31 -18.94 -10.31
N LYS A 101 -2.20 -18.97 -9.31
CA LYS A 101 -3.53 -19.58 -9.43
C LYS A 101 -4.38 -18.94 -10.55
N TYR A 102 -4.36 -17.61 -10.66
CA TYR A 102 -5.20 -16.87 -11.59
C TYR A 102 -4.47 -16.36 -12.85
N GLY A 103 -3.16 -16.63 -13.00
CA GLY A 103 -2.39 -16.23 -14.18
C GLY A 103 -2.24 -14.72 -14.38
N THR A 104 -2.31 -13.91 -13.32
CA THR A 104 -2.43 -12.44 -13.40
C THR A 104 -1.17 -11.71 -13.85
N ALA A 105 -0.04 -12.41 -14.01
CA ALA A 105 1.23 -11.83 -14.45
C ALA A 105 1.14 -11.16 -15.83
N ASN A 106 0.21 -11.61 -16.68
CA ASN A 106 0.02 -11.07 -18.02
C ASN A 106 -1.14 -10.06 -18.14
N GLY A 107 -1.82 -9.74 -17.04
CA GLY A 107 -3.11 -9.04 -17.03
C GLY A 107 -4.25 -10.00 -16.69
N TYR A 108 -5.49 -9.55 -16.90
CA TYR A 108 -6.67 -10.39 -16.70
C TYR A 108 -7.71 -10.21 -17.81
N SER A 109 -8.53 -11.23 -18.00
CA SER A 109 -9.74 -11.20 -18.85
C SER A 109 -10.88 -11.98 -18.17
N GLY A 110 -12.13 -11.63 -18.51
CA GLY A 110 -13.31 -12.22 -17.88
C GLY A 110 -13.44 -11.91 -16.38
N ASP A 111 -14.46 -12.48 -15.74
CA ASP A 111 -14.77 -12.18 -14.34
C ASP A 111 -13.87 -12.96 -13.35
N GLU A 112 -13.44 -14.16 -13.72
CA GLU A 112 -12.48 -14.93 -12.90
C GLU A 112 -11.12 -14.21 -12.80
N GLY A 113 -10.64 -13.64 -13.91
CA GLY A 113 -9.41 -12.86 -13.91
C GLY A 113 -9.50 -11.59 -13.06
N LYS A 114 -10.65 -10.89 -13.09
CA LYS A 114 -10.92 -9.73 -12.20
C LYS A 114 -10.87 -10.14 -10.73
N LEU A 115 -11.51 -11.26 -10.38
CA LEU A 115 -11.45 -11.79 -9.02
C LEU A 115 -10.02 -12.15 -8.62
N GLY A 116 -9.26 -12.74 -9.54
CA GLY A 116 -7.85 -13.06 -9.33
C GLY A 116 -6.99 -11.83 -9.06
N PHE A 117 -7.19 -10.75 -9.82
CA PHE A 117 -6.55 -9.46 -9.57
C PHE A 117 -6.85 -8.95 -8.16
N CYS A 118 -8.13 -8.93 -7.75
CA CYS A 118 -8.52 -8.53 -6.40
C CYS A 118 -7.87 -9.41 -5.32
N GLN A 119 -7.78 -10.73 -5.54
CA GLN A 119 -7.16 -11.64 -4.59
C GLN A 119 -5.64 -11.39 -4.45
N VAL A 120 -4.95 -11.15 -5.56
CA VAL A 120 -3.51 -10.84 -5.55
C VAL A 120 -3.24 -9.54 -4.82
N GLN A 121 -4.04 -8.50 -5.10
CA GLN A 121 -4.00 -7.22 -4.39
C GLN A 121 -4.17 -7.43 -2.88
N ASN A 122 -5.20 -8.17 -2.48
CA ASN A 122 -5.50 -8.45 -1.07
C ASN A 122 -4.35 -9.20 -0.38
N ASP A 123 -3.75 -10.18 -1.06
CA ASP A 123 -2.63 -10.96 -0.51
C ASP A 123 -1.38 -10.08 -0.31
N ALA A 124 -1.07 -9.21 -1.27
CA ALA A 124 0.02 -8.24 -1.16
C ALA A 124 -0.23 -7.23 -0.03
N ALA A 125 -1.46 -6.71 0.07
CA ALA A 125 -1.87 -5.82 1.14
C ALA A 125 -1.81 -6.50 2.53
N THR A 126 -2.13 -7.79 2.61
CA THR A 126 -2.11 -8.54 3.89
C THR A 126 -0.73 -8.57 4.53
N ILE A 127 0.32 -8.90 3.76
CA ILE A 127 1.70 -8.87 4.29
C ILE A 127 2.15 -7.44 4.61
N ASN A 128 1.76 -6.45 3.81
CA ASN A 128 2.06 -5.04 4.11
C ASN A 128 1.42 -4.59 5.43
N ARG A 129 0.14 -4.92 5.66
CA ARG A 129 -0.57 -4.59 6.90
C ARG A 129 0.06 -5.25 8.12
N LEU A 130 0.55 -6.48 7.99
CA LEU A 130 1.30 -7.13 9.06
C LEU A 130 2.62 -6.39 9.36
N CYS A 131 3.36 -5.97 8.34
CA CYS A 131 4.55 -5.14 8.52
C CYS A 131 4.23 -3.83 9.25
N VAL A 132 3.25 -3.07 8.75
CA VAL A 132 2.82 -1.80 9.36
C VAL A 132 2.38 -2.00 10.81
N LYS A 133 1.59 -3.03 11.10
CA LYS A 133 1.19 -3.38 12.47
C LYS A 133 2.40 -3.55 13.39
N ILE A 134 3.39 -4.34 12.97
CA ILE A 134 4.60 -4.60 13.77
C ILE A 134 5.43 -3.31 13.96
N PHE A 135 5.51 -2.45 12.94
CA PHE A 135 6.20 -1.16 13.05
C PHE A 135 5.51 -0.22 14.04
N LEU A 136 4.17 -0.15 14.01
CA LEU A 136 3.37 0.61 14.97
C LEU A 136 3.53 0.08 16.40
N GLU A 137 3.55 -1.24 16.59
CA GLU A 137 3.81 -1.88 17.90
C GLU A 137 5.21 -1.54 18.44
N GLU A 138 6.19 -1.28 17.57
CA GLU A 138 7.51 -0.78 17.95
C GLU A 138 7.55 0.75 18.11
N GLY A 139 6.42 1.44 17.99
CA GLY A 139 6.30 2.89 18.15
C GLY A 139 6.87 3.69 16.98
N ILE A 140 6.85 3.14 15.77
CA ILE A 140 7.25 3.84 14.55
C ILE A 140 5.98 4.26 13.81
N GLY A 141 5.77 5.57 13.64
CA GLY A 141 4.61 6.15 12.95
C GLY A 141 4.65 5.86 11.45
N THR A 142 4.17 4.69 11.06
CA THR A 142 4.08 4.26 9.65
C THR A 142 2.63 4.18 9.21
N ILE A 143 2.37 4.50 7.94
CA ILE A 143 1.07 4.30 7.31
C ILE A 143 1.24 3.53 6.01
N SER A 144 0.38 2.54 5.81
CA SER A 144 0.32 1.78 4.56
C SER A 144 -0.17 2.68 3.43
N VAL A 145 0.62 2.79 2.36
CA VAL A 145 0.25 3.46 1.11
C VAL A 145 0.10 2.40 0.04
N THR A 146 -1.13 2.21 -0.43
CA THR A 146 -1.48 1.22 -1.46
C THR A 146 -1.12 1.75 -2.86
N PRO A 147 -0.14 1.15 -3.56
CA PRO A 147 0.25 1.61 -4.90
C PRO A 147 -0.89 1.61 -5.91
N ASN A 148 -1.79 0.62 -5.87
CA ASN A 148 -2.98 0.58 -6.72
C ASN A 148 -3.83 1.87 -6.64
N ASN A 149 -3.85 2.54 -5.49
CA ASN A 149 -4.64 3.75 -5.27
C ASN A 149 -3.95 5.03 -5.77
N ILE A 150 -2.66 4.98 -6.11
CA ILE A 150 -1.87 6.17 -6.46
C ILE A 150 -1.19 6.07 -7.82
N PHE A 151 -1.18 4.90 -8.47
CA PHE A 151 -0.61 4.68 -9.80
C PHE A 151 -1.66 4.12 -10.76
N LEU A 152 -1.70 4.67 -11.96
CA LEU A 152 -2.45 4.13 -13.10
C LEU A 152 -1.44 3.74 -14.18
N THR A 153 -1.59 2.56 -14.77
CA THR A 153 -0.71 2.09 -15.84
C THR A 153 -1.40 1.99 -17.19
N SER A 154 -0.60 2.01 -18.25
CA SER A 154 -1.00 1.71 -19.62
C SER A 154 0.07 0.84 -20.26
N ASN A 155 -0.31 -0.36 -20.67
CA ASN A 155 0.59 -1.37 -21.24
C ASN A 155 1.84 -1.63 -20.37
N ALA A 156 1.61 -1.85 -19.07
CA ALA A 156 2.61 -2.12 -18.03
C ALA A 156 3.63 -0.99 -17.79
N LYS A 157 3.26 0.25 -18.10
CA LYS A 157 4.05 1.45 -17.78
C LYS A 157 3.21 2.44 -16.99
N ILE A 158 3.81 3.18 -16.06
CA ILE A 158 3.13 4.26 -15.32
C ILE A 158 2.64 5.30 -16.33
N ALA A 159 1.33 5.54 -16.34
CA ALA A 159 0.68 6.52 -17.20
C ALA A 159 0.27 7.77 -16.40
N ASN A 160 -0.14 7.60 -15.15
CA ASN A 160 -0.48 8.70 -14.25
C ASN A 160 -0.25 8.30 -12.79
N PHE A 161 -0.03 9.29 -11.91
CA PHE A 161 0.12 9.07 -10.48
C PHE A 161 -0.32 10.25 -9.62
N TYR A 162 -0.67 9.97 -8.37
CA TYR A 162 -1.01 10.98 -7.36
C TYR A 162 -0.23 10.75 -6.06
N ILE A 163 0.87 11.48 -5.87
CA ILE A 163 1.78 11.31 -4.74
C ILE A 163 1.64 12.38 -3.66
N LYS A 164 0.71 13.33 -3.79
CA LYS A 164 0.54 14.43 -2.81
C LYS A 164 0.30 13.93 -1.37
N ASN A 165 -0.36 12.79 -1.23
CA ASN A 165 -0.53 12.15 0.08
C ASN A 165 0.81 11.66 0.66
N ILE A 166 1.72 11.10 -0.16
CA ILE A 166 3.06 10.69 0.28
C ILE A 166 3.86 11.92 0.72
N GLU A 167 3.84 12.99 -0.07
CA GLU A 167 4.51 14.25 0.25
C GLU A 167 4.01 14.82 1.59
N ALA A 168 2.69 14.90 1.78
CA ALA A 168 2.09 15.38 3.02
C ALA A 168 2.50 14.53 4.24
N LEU A 169 2.57 13.21 4.09
CA LEU A 169 3.03 12.32 5.16
C LEU A 169 4.48 12.62 5.56
N LEU A 170 5.38 12.75 4.57
CA LEU A 170 6.79 13.05 4.80
C LEU A 170 7.00 14.41 5.47
N ILE A 171 6.26 15.44 5.05
CA ILE A 171 6.30 16.78 5.66
C ILE A 171 5.91 16.70 7.14
N ASN A 172 4.93 15.86 7.47
CA ASN A 172 4.45 15.66 8.84
C ASN A 172 5.26 14.61 9.64
N GLY A 173 6.39 14.14 9.11
CA GLY A 173 7.24 13.15 9.78
C GLY A 173 6.62 11.76 9.93
N ILE A 174 5.54 11.48 9.19
CA ILE A 174 4.92 10.16 9.12
C ILE A 174 5.61 9.39 7.99
N ILE A 175 5.94 8.12 8.24
CA ILE A 175 6.68 7.29 7.28
C ILE A 175 5.69 6.57 6.34
N PRO A 176 5.69 6.88 5.03
CA PRO A 176 4.92 6.12 4.05
C PRO A 176 5.48 4.70 3.93
N PHE A 177 4.59 3.71 3.97
CA PHE A 177 4.94 2.30 3.85
C PHE A 177 4.26 1.68 2.62
N VAL A 178 5.00 1.58 1.51
CA VAL A 178 4.53 1.02 0.22
C VAL A 178 4.82 -0.48 0.11
N TYR A 179 4.40 -1.11 -0.97
CA TYR A 179 4.64 -2.54 -1.22
C TYR A 179 4.61 -2.85 -2.71
N GLY A 180 5.00 -4.06 -3.11
CA GLY A 180 4.72 -4.52 -4.47
C GLY A 180 3.24 -4.89 -4.60
N ASP A 181 2.58 -4.42 -5.65
CA ASP A 181 1.13 -4.47 -5.78
C ASP A 181 0.71 -4.77 -7.23
N THR A 182 -0.55 -5.16 -7.40
CA THR A 182 -1.20 -5.17 -8.72
C THR A 182 -1.78 -3.78 -9.00
N LEU A 183 -1.53 -3.25 -10.18
CA LEU A 183 -2.03 -1.95 -10.62
C LEU A 183 -3.08 -2.13 -11.72
N ILE A 184 -4.03 -1.19 -11.80
CA ILE A 184 -4.97 -1.11 -12.93
C ILE A 184 -4.20 -0.69 -14.18
N ASP A 185 -4.42 -1.43 -15.27
CA ASP A 185 -3.82 -1.16 -16.58
C ASP A 185 -4.90 -0.94 -17.64
N THR A 186 -4.84 0.19 -18.35
CA THR A 186 -5.86 0.56 -19.33
C THR A 186 -5.85 -0.29 -20.61
N VAL A 187 -4.77 -1.04 -20.87
CA VAL A 187 -4.63 -1.90 -22.06
C VAL A 187 -4.77 -3.37 -21.68
N ARG A 188 -4.22 -3.77 -20.53
CA ARG A 188 -4.08 -5.17 -20.09
C ARG A 188 -5.09 -5.58 -19.01
N GLY A 189 -5.91 -4.64 -18.54
CA GLY A 189 -6.76 -4.79 -17.35
C GLY A 189 -5.97 -4.60 -16.05
N SER A 190 -4.85 -5.30 -15.91
CA SER A 190 -3.90 -5.10 -14.81
C SER A 190 -2.45 -5.35 -15.21
N CYS A 191 -1.54 -4.91 -14.35
CA CYS A 191 -0.16 -5.37 -14.33
C CYS A 191 0.32 -5.57 -12.89
N ILE A 192 1.46 -6.26 -12.71
CA ILE A 192 2.10 -6.43 -11.41
C ILE A 192 3.32 -5.52 -11.38
N TYR A 193 3.39 -4.67 -10.34
CA TYR A 193 4.58 -3.90 -10.01
C TYR A 193 5.20 -4.45 -8.74
N SER A 194 6.46 -4.89 -8.85
CA SER A 194 7.25 -5.25 -7.69
C SER A 194 7.51 -4.03 -6.80
N CYS A 195 7.84 -4.27 -5.53
CA CYS A 195 8.24 -3.18 -4.64
C CYS A 195 9.47 -2.41 -5.15
N ASP A 196 10.35 -3.05 -5.94
CA ASP A 196 11.50 -2.34 -6.54
C ASP A 196 11.02 -1.32 -7.56
N GLN A 197 10.12 -1.71 -8.47
CA GLN A 197 9.56 -0.81 -9.48
C GLN A 197 8.75 0.33 -8.84
N ILE A 198 8.02 0.06 -7.76
CA ILE A 198 7.33 1.11 -7.00
C ILE A 198 8.33 2.09 -6.37
N MET A 199 9.41 1.59 -5.78
CA MET A 199 10.45 2.44 -5.19
C MET A 199 11.18 3.27 -6.25
N GLU A 200 11.52 2.67 -7.39
CA GLU A 200 12.12 3.36 -8.54
C GLU A 200 11.20 4.46 -9.11
N THR A 201 9.88 4.25 -9.05
CA THR A 201 8.91 5.29 -9.46
C THR A 201 8.85 6.46 -8.46
N LEU A 202 9.25 6.23 -7.20
CA LEU A 202 9.20 7.22 -6.12
C LEU A 202 10.55 7.91 -5.85
N SER A 203 11.64 7.46 -6.48
CA SER A 203 12.98 8.05 -6.37
C SER A 203 13.15 9.24 -7.29
#